data_AF-A0A7J3HN39-F1
#
_entry.id   AF-A0A7J3HN39-F1
#
_cell.length_a   1.000
_cell.length_b   1.000
_cell.length_c   1.000
_cell.angle_alpha   90.00
_cell.angle_beta   90.00
_cell.angle_gamma   90.00
#
_symmetry.space_group_name_H-M   'P 1'
#
loop_
_entity.id
_entity.type
_entity.pdbx_description
1 polymer ?
#
loop_
_entity_poly.entity_id
_entity_poly.type
_entity_poly.pdbx_seq_one_letter_code
_entity_poly.pdbx_strand_id
1 'polypeptide(L)' 'MGKNRPPKMRKFGKGVAKCKRCGTSVGVIRKYRLYLCRRCINEVAPLMGFKVYN' A
#
# COMPACT_ATOMS: atom_id res chain seq x y z
N MET A 1 -28.11 21.03 -7.74
CA MET A 1 -27.16 20.78 -6.64
C MET A 1 -26.93 19.27 -6.51
N GLY A 2 -25.78 18.75 -6.95
CA GLY A 2 -25.50 17.31 -6.92
C GLY A 2 -25.30 16.80 -5.50
N LYS A 3 -25.94 15.68 -5.14
CA LYS A 3 -25.77 15.03 -3.84
C LYS A 3 -24.34 14.49 -3.71
N ASN A 4 -23.48 15.19 -2.98
CA ASN A 4 -22.16 14.69 -2.57
C ASN A 4 -22.34 13.53 -1.59
N ARG A 5 -22.39 12.30 -2.09
CA ARG A 5 -22.41 11.10 -1.25
C ARG A 5 -20.98 10.77 -0.81
N PRO A 6 -20.68 10.77 0.51
CA PRO A 6 -19.36 10.39 0.98
C PRO A 6 -19.06 8.93 0.59
N PRO A 7 -17.79 8.60 0.30
CA PRO A 7 -17.41 7.25 -0.09
C PRO A 7 -17.74 6.26 1.04
N LYS A 8 -18.47 5.19 0.72
CA LYS A 8 -18.79 4.10 1.68
C LYS A 8 -17.49 3.46 2.16
N MET A 9 -17.28 3.40 3.47
CA MET A 9 -16.14 2.67 4.05
C MET A 9 -16.22 1.19 3.67
N ARG A 10 -15.21 0.70 2.95
CA ARG A 10 -15.10 -0.70 2.52
C ARG A 10 -14.07 -1.43 3.40
N LYS A 11 -14.43 -2.62 3.88
CA LYS A 11 -13.52 -3.50 4.63
C LYS A 11 -12.57 -4.30 3.72
N PHE A 12 -12.96 -4.51 2.45
CA PHE A 12 -12.22 -5.34 1.49
C PHE A 12 -12.16 -4.67 0.10
N GLY A 13 -11.21 -5.11 -0.74
CA GLY A 13 -11.02 -4.66 -2.11
C GLY A 13 -9.76 -3.80 -2.33
N LYS A 14 -9.49 -3.47 -3.60
CA LYS A 14 -8.27 -2.78 -4.03
C LYS A 14 -8.06 -1.42 -3.36
N GLY A 15 -9.14 -0.65 -3.12
CA GLY A 15 -9.07 0.68 -2.51
C GLY A 15 -8.78 0.70 -1.01
N VAL A 16 -8.81 -0.46 -0.35
CA VAL A 16 -8.56 -0.60 1.10
C VAL A 16 -7.07 -0.72 1.39
N ALA A 17 -6.34 -1.44 0.54
CA ALA A 17 -4.90 -1.57 0.65
C ALA A 17 -4.24 -0.38 -0.05
N LYS A 18 -3.72 0.56 0.75
CA LYS A 18 -2.93 1.69 0.26
C LYS A 18 -1.51 1.58 0.77
N CYS A 19 -0.56 1.99 -0.05
CA CYS A 19 0.81 2.14 0.39
C CYS A 19 0.89 3.27 1.43
N LYS A 20 1.56 3.01 2.56
CA LYS A 20 1.79 4.01 3.61
C LYS A 20 2.65 5.19 3.14
N ARG A 21 3.50 4.98 2.13
CA ARG A 21 4.44 5.99 1.61
C ARG A 21 3.92 6.73 0.38
N CYS A 22 3.52 5.97 -0.65
CA CYS A 22 3.12 6.52 -1.94
C CYS A 22 1.59 6.75 -2.06
N GLY A 23 0.77 6.28 -1.11
CA GLY A 23 -0.70 6.40 -1.16
C GLY A 23 -1.39 5.57 -2.25
N THR A 24 -0.61 4.96 -3.17
CA THR A 24 -1.13 4.18 -4.29
C THR A 24 -1.78 2.88 -3.79
N SER A 25 -2.86 2.47 -4.46
CA SER A 25 -3.52 1.17 -4.26
C SER A 25 -2.98 0.06 -5.16
N VAL A 26 -2.05 0.41 -6.06
CA VAL A 26 -1.48 -0.50 -7.06
C VAL A 26 -0.23 -1.17 -6.52
N GLY A 27 -0.19 -2.50 -6.58
CA GLY A 27 1.00 -3.28 -6.22
C GLY A 27 1.41 -3.13 -4.75
N VAL A 28 0.43 -2.99 -3.85
CA VAL A 28 0.67 -2.89 -2.40
C VAL A 28 0.92 -4.27 -1.82
N ILE A 29 2.10 -4.45 -1.23
CA ILE A 29 2.51 -5.63 -0.49
C ILE A 29 1.84 -5.59 0.88
N ARG A 30 0.84 -6.46 1.07
CA ARG A 30 0.08 -6.59 2.32
C ARG A 30 0.70 -7.61 3.28
N LYS A 31 1.65 -8.42 2.79
CA LYS A 31 2.34 -9.44 3.59
C LYS A 31 3.11 -8.78 4.73
N TYR A 32 3.14 -9.45 5.87
CA TYR A 32 3.82 -8.99 7.08
C TYR A 32 3.39 -7.59 7.56
N ARG A 33 2.17 -7.15 7.20
CA ARG A 33 1.63 -5.82 7.53
C ARG A 33 2.52 -4.64 7.08
N LEU A 34 3.31 -4.84 6.02
CA LEU A 34 4.19 -3.79 5.47
C LEU A 34 3.40 -2.65 4.84
N TYR A 35 2.36 -2.96 4.05
CA TYR A 35 1.55 -1.97 3.32
C TYR A 35 2.42 -0.99 2.52
N LEU A 36 3.33 -1.52 1.72
CA LEU A 36 4.22 -0.75 0.84
C LEU A 36 4.01 -1.12 -0.62
N CYS A 37 4.06 -0.14 -1.52
CA CYS A 37 4.00 -0.40 -2.96
C CYS A 37 5.33 -1.01 -3.43
N ARG A 38 5.29 -1.86 -4.48
CA ARG A 38 6.49 -2.50 -5.07
C ARG A 38 7.62 -1.54 -5.48
N ARG A 39 7.33 -0.25 -5.67
CA ARG A 39 8.32 0.79 -5.93
C ARG A 39 9.01 1.23 -4.64
N CYS A 40 8.22 1.55 -3.61
CA CYS A 40 8.74 2.00 -2.33
C CYS A 40 9.49 0.91 -1.55
N ILE A 41 9.20 -0.37 -1.77
CA ILE A 41 9.91 -1.44 -1.06
C ILE A 41 11.40 -1.43 -1.40
N ASN A 42 11.81 -1.10 -2.62
CA ASN A 42 13.23 -1.13 -3.00
C ASN A 42 14.07 -0.09 -2.24
N GLU A 43 13.49 1.07 -1.97
CA GLU A 43 14.15 2.13 -1.21
C GLU A 43 14.19 1.82 0.30
N VAL A 44 13.14 1.15 0.80
CA VAL A 44 12.97 0.88 2.25
C VAL A 44 13.57 -0.47 2.65
N ALA A 45 13.72 -1.39 1.72
CA ALA A 45 14.29 -2.73 1.91
C ALA A 45 15.65 -2.71 2.60
N PRO A 46 16.65 -1.91 2.16
CA PRO A 46 17.95 -1.87 2.82
C PRO A 46 17.86 -1.36 4.26
N LEU A 47 16.99 -0.38 4.53
CA LEU A 47 16.79 0.18 5.88
C LEU A 47 16.06 -0.80 6.82
N MET A 48 15.19 -1.64 6.27
CA MET A 48 14.46 -2.67 7.01
C MET A 48 15.29 -3.96 7.21
N GLY A 49 16.53 -4.00 6.73
CA GLY A 49 17.41 -5.15 6.86
C GLY A 49 17.10 -6.30 5.89
N PHE A 50 16.33 -6.04 4.82
CA PHE A 50 16.18 -7.03 3.76
C PHE A 50 17.50 -7.17 3.00
N LYS A 51 18.04 -8.38 2.99
CA LYS A 51 19.22 -8.75 2.21
C LYS A 51 18.80 -9.61 1.04
N VAL A 52 19.38 -9.35 -0.13
CA VAL A 52 19.24 -10.21 -1.29
C VAL A 52 20.22 -11.35 -1.10
N TYR A 53 19.69 -12.55 -0.89
CA TYR A 53 20.45 -13.79 -0.94
C TYR A 53 20.17 -14.43 -2.30
N ASN A 54 21.22 -14.94 -2.94
CA ASN A 54 21.14 -15.59 -4.25
C ASN A 54 20.83 -17.08 -4.08
#